data_AF-A0A135VDV8-F1
#
_entry.id   AF-A0A135VDV8-F1
#
_cell.length_a   1.000
_cell.length_b   1.000
_cell.length_c   1.000
_cell.angle_alpha   90.00
_cell.angle_beta   90.00
_cell.angle_gamma   90.00
#
_symmetry.space_group_name_H-M   'P 1'
#
loop_
_entity.id
_entity.type
_entity.pdbx_description
1 polymer ?
#
loop_
_entity_poly.entity_id
_entity_poly.type
_entity_poly.pdbx_seq_one_letter_code
_entity_poly.pdbx_strand_id
1 'polypeptide(L)'
;MSSVWTKARKNTPEIDCGLCGFTTCGAFARSVVVGSVEISACPILGLERFRVEREELKTLSRDVKNTEKPAPEQPERGVLLSKPCTDSPDLLMAEMRIFNGVSPGDPMKYGVLDPSILCWFLDCVSSRYEDMRCSKELAYAWGNMEEIKVHILRDGRVRMRRARGADHALDSFKIIERTVMGAIICNCCGQDLLSVLAGLVKSTEEYHTVLRAGSTVFLNREFVQWIPSNQIPDIKPVAEMSNLIDELYSDMTKRVDQLISGNYSNERTNETRSKICKIISLMVDPLMRGNETIFLRGLALAFFIDNAVIGLNSLHQLSTEGQVDQKYVVKLMRITKNLDMQEYKPDTMNGSEILAFAHCNRVGRAFQLYDKWKRN
;
A
#
# COMPACT_ATOMS: atom_id res chain seq x y z
N MET A 1 -12.05 7.57 -18.56
CA MET A 1 -11.29 6.40 -19.05
C MET A 1 -10.45 5.86 -17.91
N SER A 2 -10.57 4.57 -17.57
CA SER A 2 -9.75 3.96 -16.52
C SER A 2 -8.29 3.85 -16.97
N SER A 3 -7.40 4.10 -16.01
CA SER A 3 -5.95 4.03 -16.15
C SER A 3 -5.50 2.61 -16.52
N VAL A 4 -4.53 2.45 -17.42
CA VAL A 4 -3.98 1.12 -17.80
C VAL A 4 -3.56 0.30 -16.59
N TRP A 5 -2.93 0.93 -15.60
CA TRP A 5 -2.48 0.29 -14.37
C TRP A 5 -3.64 -0.20 -13.51
N THR A 6 -4.75 0.52 -13.53
CA THR A 6 -5.95 0.12 -12.79
C THR A 6 -6.63 -1.05 -13.49
N LYS A 7 -6.76 -1.00 -14.82
CA LYS A 7 -7.28 -2.13 -15.61
C LYS A 7 -6.44 -3.39 -15.39
N ALA A 8 -5.11 -3.25 -15.41
CA ALA A 8 -4.20 -4.36 -15.17
C ALA A 8 -4.39 -4.97 -13.77
N ARG A 9 -4.52 -4.13 -12.71
CA ARG A 9 -4.78 -4.62 -11.35
C ARG A 9 -6.13 -5.35 -11.23
N LYS A 10 -7.19 -4.81 -11.83
CA LYS A 10 -8.52 -5.46 -11.83
C LYS A 10 -8.50 -6.85 -12.48
N ASN A 11 -7.56 -7.08 -13.40
CA ASN A 11 -7.32 -8.37 -14.06
C ASN A 11 -6.28 -9.23 -13.32
N THR A 12 -6.29 -9.14 -11.99
CA THR A 12 -5.56 -10.03 -11.09
C THR A 12 -6.53 -10.62 -10.07
N PRO A 13 -6.12 -11.63 -9.28
CA PRO A 13 -6.99 -12.18 -8.24
C PRO A 13 -7.31 -11.21 -7.09
N GLU A 14 -6.60 -10.07 -6.99
CA GLU A 14 -6.74 -9.08 -5.91
C GLU A 14 -6.61 -9.64 -4.48
N ILE A 15 -5.87 -10.75 -4.32
CA ILE A 15 -5.65 -11.42 -3.02
C ILE A 15 -4.45 -10.81 -2.27
N ASP A 16 -3.49 -10.19 -2.97
CA ASP A 16 -2.22 -9.69 -2.42
C ASP A 16 -1.42 -10.79 -1.67
N CYS A 17 -1.51 -12.04 -2.14
CA CYS A 17 -0.97 -13.22 -1.45
C CYS A 17 0.55 -13.37 -1.49
N GLY A 18 1.28 -12.67 -2.37
CA GLY A 18 2.74 -12.74 -2.39
C GLY A 18 3.34 -13.98 -3.06
N LEU A 19 2.51 -14.95 -3.49
CA LEU A 19 2.99 -16.23 -4.04
C LEU A 19 3.81 -16.07 -5.33
N CYS A 20 3.58 -15.01 -6.10
CA CYS A 20 4.36 -14.70 -7.31
C CYS A 20 5.63 -13.89 -7.05
N GLY A 21 6.02 -13.70 -5.79
CA GLY A 21 7.16 -12.84 -5.39
C GLY A 21 6.84 -11.35 -5.33
N PHE A 22 5.59 -10.95 -5.63
CA PHE A 22 5.14 -9.56 -5.49
C PHE A 22 4.21 -9.40 -4.30
N THR A 23 4.55 -8.46 -3.43
CA THR A 23 3.80 -8.13 -2.20
C THR A 23 2.33 -7.82 -2.43
N THR A 24 2.02 -7.12 -3.51
CA THR A 24 0.65 -6.81 -3.94
C THR A 24 0.41 -7.24 -5.39
N CYS A 25 -0.82 -7.61 -5.69
CA CYS A 25 -1.30 -7.87 -7.04
C CYS A 25 -1.17 -6.63 -7.94
N GLY A 26 -1.23 -5.42 -7.36
CA GLY A 26 -0.94 -4.18 -8.08
C GLY A 26 0.50 -4.10 -8.60
N ALA A 27 1.48 -4.48 -7.77
CA ALA A 27 2.88 -4.53 -8.16
C ALA A 27 3.16 -5.61 -9.22
N PHE A 28 2.54 -6.78 -9.07
CA PHE A 28 2.59 -7.84 -10.08
C PHE A 28 2.00 -7.37 -11.42
N ALA A 29 0.80 -6.78 -11.43
CA ALA A 29 0.14 -6.30 -12.63
C ALA A 29 0.98 -5.26 -13.37
N ARG A 30 1.60 -4.32 -12.64
CA ARG A 30 2.54 -3.34 -13.23
C ARG A 30 3.72 -4.02 -13.89
N SER A 31 4.32 -4.99 -13.21
CA SER A 31 5.50 -5.73 -13.69
C SER A 31 5.19 -6.54 -14.96
N VAL A 32 4.01 -7.17 -15.01
CA VAL A 32 3.51 -7.85 -16.21
C VAL A 32 3.34 -6.86 -17.37
N VAL A 33 2.66 -5.73 -17.13
CA VAL A 33 2.38 -4.77 -18.19
C VAL A 33 3.67 -4.17 -18.77
N VAL A 34 4.70 -3.98 -17.95
CA VAL A 34 6.00 -3.51 -18.45
C VAL A 34 6.89 -4.62 -19.00
N GLY A 35 6.45 -5.88 -18.99
CA GLY A 35 7.19 -7.02 -19.49
C GLY A 35 8.38 -7.47 -18.62
N SER A 36 8.42 -7.09 -17.34
CA SER A 36 9.48 -7.53 -16.42
C SER A 36 9.21 -8.90 -15.78
N VAL A 37 7.98 -9.39 -15.85
CA VAL A 37 7.59 -10.72 -15.38
C VAL A 37 6.51 -11.32 -16.27
N GLU A 38 6.56 -12.64 -16.44
CA GLU A 38 5.52 -13.40 -17.14
C GLU A 38 4.26 -13.56 -16.30
N ILE A 39 3.09 -13.58 -16.96
CA ILE A 39 1.79 -13.76 -16.30
C ILE A 39 1.70 -15.10 -15.57
N SER A 40 2.38 -16.13 -16.09
CA SER A 40 2.46 -17.47 -15.48
C SER A 40 3.15 -17.48 -14.12
N ALA A 41 3.88 -16.43 -13.74
CA ALA A 41 4.49 -16.34 -12.41
C ALA A 41 3.44 -16.25 -11.29
N CYS A 42 2.18 -15.90 -11.58
CA CYS A 42 1.09 -15.97 -10.61
C CYS A 42 0.36 -17.32 -10.71
N PRO A 43 0.55 -18.23 -9.73
CA PRO A 43 -0.06 -19.55 -9.82
C PRO A 43 -1.59 -19.50 -9.67
N ILE A 44 -2.13 -18.46 -9.01
CA ILE A 44 -3.58 -18.25 -8.88
C ILE A 44 -4.23 -17.89 -10.22
N LEU A 45 -3.57 -17.10 -11.07
CA LEU A 45 -4.06 -16.83 -12.45
C LEU A 45 -4.00 -18.08 -13.35
N GLY A 46 -3.33 -19.14 -12.91
CA GLY A 46 -3.35 -20.45 -13.59
C GLY A 46 -4.71 -21.14 -13.50
N LEU A 47 -5.53 -20.82 -12.49
CA LEU A 47 -6.82 -21.46 -12.26
C LEU A 47 -7.86 -21.08 -13.32
N GLU A 48 -8.70 -22.05 -13.70
CA GLU A 48 -9.73 -21.86 -14.74
C GLU A 48 -10.70 -20.72 -14.41
N ARG A 49 -11.03 -20.52 -13.13
CA ARG A 49 -11.91 -19.43 -12.68
C ARG A 49 -11.37 -18.02 -12.97
N PHE A 50 -10.06 -17.87 -13.20
CA PHE A 50 -9.41 -16.59 -13.52
C PHE A 50 -8.96 -16.51 -14.99
N ARG A 51 -9.53 -17.37 -15.86
CA ARG A 51 -9.16 -17.40 -17.28
C ARG A 51 -9.42 -16.07 -17.97
N VAL A 52 -10.53 -15.41 -17.67
CA VAL A 52 -10.92 -14.13 -18.31
C VAL A 52 -9.93 -13.04 -17.95
N GLU A 53 -9.67 -12.87 -16.66
CA GLU A 53 -8.70 -11.90 -16.12
C GLU A 53 -7.31 -12.14 -16.69
N ARG A 54 -6.89 -13.41 -16.79
CA ARG A 54 -5.60 -13.78 -17.40
C ARG A 54 -5.50 -13.35 -18.87
N GLU A 55 -6.53 -13.60 -19.68
CA GLU A 55 -6.51 -13.23 -21.10
C GLU A 55 -6.63 -11.71 -21.31
N GLU A 56 -7.39 -11.01 -20.47
CA GLU A 56 -7.43 -9.55 -20.48
C GLU A 56 -6.08 -8.95 -20.10
N LEU A 57 -5.41 -9.49 -19.07
CA LEU A 57 -4.09 -9.02 -18.66
C LEU A 57 -3.03 -9.28 -19.74
N LYS A 58 -3.09 -10.43 -20.45
CA LYS A 58 -2.24 -10.72 -21.62
C LYS A 58 -2.47 -9.73 -22.77
N THR A 59 -3.72 -9.35 -22.99
CA THR A 59 -4.07 -8.36 -24.03
C THR A 59 -3.51 -7.00 -23.66
N LEU A 60 -3.71 -6.57 -22.42
CA LEU A 60 -3.16 -5.31 -21.89
C LEU A 60 -1.63 -5.27 -21.96
N SER A 61 -0.92 -6.34 -21.62
CA SER A 61 0.55 -6.33 -21.67
C SER A 61 1.13 -6.25 -23.09
N ARG A 62 0.39 -6.69 -24.11
CA ARG A 62 0.77 -6.57 -25.52
C ARG A 62 0.45 -5.19 -26.09
N ASP A 63 -0.71 -4.64 -25.73
CA ASP A 63 -1.21 -3.38 -26.29
C ASP A 63 -0.48 -2.15 -25.74
N VAL A 64 0.09 -2.27 -24.54
CA VAL A 64 0.84 -1.19 -23.91
C VAL A 64 2.22 -1.13 -24.55
N LYS A 65 2.35 -0.27 -25.57
CA LYS A 65 3.67 0.20 -25.98
C LYS A 65 4.30 0.92 -24.79
N ASN A 66 5.29 0.29 -24.16
CA ASN A 66 6.14 0.91 -23.15
C ASN A 66 6.93 2.08 -23.77
N THR A 67 6.28 3.21 -23.96
CA THR A 67 6.99 4.48 -24.11
C THR A 67 7.25 4.98 -22.71
N GLU A 68 8.34 4.50 -22.11
CA GLU A 68 8.87 5.08 -20.87
C GLU A 68 8.93 6.60 -21.08
N LYS A 69 8.21 7.34 -20.25
CA LYS A 69 8.21 8.80 -20.34
C LYS A 69 9.35 9.32 -19.47
N PRO A 70 10.10 10.35 -19.91
CA PRO A 70 11.10 10.95 -19.05
C PRO A 70 10.42 11.51 -17.79
N ALA A 71 11.10 11.36 -16.66
CA ALA A 71 10.66 11.94 -15.41
C ALA A 71 10.61 13.47 -15.55
N PRO A 72 9.58 14.11 -14.98
CA PRO A 72 9.42 15.56 -15.05
C PRO A 72 10.56 16.28 -14.33
N GLU A 73 10.75 17.55 -14.68
CA GLU A 73 11.50 18.52 -13.87
C GLU A 73 11.01 18.53 -12.41
N GLN A 74 11.95 18.68 -11.48
CA GLN A 74 11.72 18.71 -10.04
C GLN A 74 11.96 20.12 -9.51
N PRO A 75 10.97 21.02 -9.57
CA PRO A 75 11.11 22.35 -9.00
C PRO A 75 11.31 22.28 -7.49
N GLU A 76 11.94 23.31 -6.93
CA GLU A 76 12.16 23.40 -5.48
C GLU A 76 10.82 23.28 -4.74
N ARG A 77 10.79 22.44 -3.70
CA ARG A 77 9.58 22.13 -2.89
C ARG A 77 8.40 21.56 -3.70
N GLY A 78 8.62 21.11 -4.93
CA GLY A 78 7.61 20.49 -5.80
C GLY A 78 6.58 21.45 -6.39
N VAL A 79 6.79 22.77 -6.34
CA VAL A 79 5.85 23.77 -6.87
C VAL A 79 5.99 23.90 -8.39
N LEU A 80 4.99 23.45 -9.16
CA LEU A 80 4.99 23.54 -10.63
C LEU A 80 4.35 24.84 -11.12
N LEU A 81 3.32 25.33 -10.43
CA LEU A 81 2.59 26.52 -10.84
C LEU A 81 1.89 27.18 -9.65
N SER A 82 1.93 28.50 -9.59
CA SER A 82 1.08 29.32 -8.75
C SER A 82 0.46 30.45 -9.58
N LYS A 83 -0.87 30.62 -9.54
CA LYS A 83 -1.60 31.69 -10.24
C LYS A 83 -2.78 32.17 -9.40
N PRO A 84 -3.25 33.41 -9.59
CA PRO A 84 -4.51 33.86 -8.99
C PRO A 84 -5.65 32.90 -9.31
N CYS A 85 -6.54 32.68 -8.36
CA CYS A 85 -7.68 31.80 -8.52
C CYS A 85 -8.74 32.48 -9.37
N THR A 86 -9.26 31.75 -10.36
CA THR A 86 -10.33 32.24 -11.24
C THR A 86 -11.58 32.65 -10.45
N ASP A 87 -11.85 31.97 -9.34
CA ASP A 87 -13.06 32.15 -8.53
C ASP A 87 -12.93 33.32 -7.53
N SER A 88 -11.69 33.71 -7.18
CA SER A 88 -11.43 34.83 -6.28
C SER A 88 -9.99 35.34 -6.48
N PRO A 89 -9.80 36.61 -6.89
CA PRO A 89 -8.48 37.16 -7.23
C PRO A 89 -7.51 37.19 -6.04
N ASP A 90 -8.02 37.21 -4.81
CA ASP A 90 -7.22 37.21 -3.57
C ASP A 90 -6.75 35.80 -3.17
N LEU A 91 -7.22 34.76 -3.86
CA LEU A 91 -6.85 33.37 -3.58
C LEU A 91 -5.92 32.81 -4.65
N LEU A 92 -5.24 31.73 -4.30
CA LEU A 92 -4.26 31.07 -5.16
C LEU A 92 -4.78 29.72 -5.67
N MET A 93 -4.49 29.44 -6.94
CA MET A 93 -4.39 28.08 -7.46
C MET A 93 -2.93 27.64 -7.47
N ALA A 94 -2.65 26.48 -6.91
CA ALA A 94 -1.33 25.87 -6.90
C ALA A 94 -1.37 24.48 -7.53
N GLU A 95 -0.42 24.18 -8.40
CA GLU A 95 -0.12 22.81 -8.83
C GLU A 95 1.22 22.40 -8.23
N MET A 96 1.21 21.35 -7.43
CA MET A 96 2.38 20.75 -6.80
C MET A 96 2.50 19.30 -7.23
N ARG A 97 3.66 18.67 -7.01
CA ARG A 97 3.89 17.29 -7.43
C ARG A 97 4.70 16.51 -6.42
N ILE A 98 4.22 15.29 -6.12
CA ILE A 98 4.92 14.24 -5.38
C ILE A 98 5.79 13.45 -6.35
N PHE A 99 7.05 13.21 -6.00
CA PHE A 99 8.00 12.46 -6.82
C PHE A 99 8.32 11.08 -6.24
N ASN A 100 8.64 10.11 -7.10
CA ASN A 100 9.02 8.74 -6.72
C ASN A 100 10.54 8.50 -6.70
N GLY A 101 11.32 9.58 -6.63
CA GLY A 101 12.78 9.56 -6.50
C GLY A 101 13.55 9.15 -7.76
N VAL A 102 12.90 9.21 -8.93
CA VAL A 102 13.54 9.13 -10.25
C VAL A 102 14.11 10.50 -10.61
N SER A 103 15.33 10.56 -11.12
CA SER A 103 15.98 11.84 -11.49
C SER A 103 15.26 12.48 -12.67
N PRO A 104 15.19 13.82 -12.78
CA PRO A 104 14.63 14.48 -13.96
C PRO A 104 15.25 13.96 -15.26
N GLY A 105 14.43 13.70 -16.28
CA GLY A 105 14.88 13.17 -17.57
C GLY A 105 15.02 11.64 -17.64
N ASP A 106 15.24 10.96 -16.51
CA ASP A 106 15.36 9.49 -16.48
C ASP A 106 14.03 8.80 -16.84
N PRO A 107 14.05 7.61 -17.44
CA PRO A 107 12.84 6.91 -17.83
C PRO A 107 11.95 6.50 -16.64
N MET A 108 10.68 6.87 -16.68
CA MET A 108 9.65 6.39 -15.77
C MET A 108 8.92 5.17 -16.37
N LYS A 109 9.08 4.03 -15.69
CA LYS A 109 8.44 2.75 -16.02
C LYS A 109 7.01 2.68 -15.50
N TYR A 110 6.77 3.27 -14.33
CA TYR A 110 5.48 3.20 -13.63
C TYR A 110 4.90 4.58 -13.34
N GLY A 111 3.63 4.61 -12.94
CA GLY A 111 3.04 5.80 -12.31
C GLY A 111 3.69 6.12 -10.96
N VAL A 112 3.33 7.27 -10.38
CA VAL A 112 3.89 7.69 -9.08
C VAL A 112 3.16 7.05 -7.92
N LEU A 113 1.81 7.05 -7.93
CA LEU A 113 1.00 6.59 -6.80
C LEU A 113 0.21 5.33 -7.14
N ASP A 114 0.21 4.34 -6.24
CA ASP A 114 -0.67 3.16 -6.28
C ASP A 114 -2.09 3.59 -5.87
N PRO A 115 -3.10 3.50 -6.76
CA PRO A 115 -4.44 3.97 -6.47
C PRO A 115 -5.13 3.25 -5.31
N SER A 116 -4.81 1.97 -5.09
CA SER A 116 -5.44 1.19 -4.03
C SER A 116 -4.92 1.59 -2.67
N ILE A 117 -3.60 1.80 -2.55
CA ILE A 117 -2.97 2.26 -1.31
C ILE A 117 -3.31 3.74 -1.08
N LEU A 118 -3.32 4.57 -2.12
CA LEU A 118 -3.76 5.97 -2.05
C LEU A 118 -5.16 6.08 -1.45
N CYS A 119 -6.13 5.32 -1.99
CA CYS A 119 -7.48 5.36 -1.45
C CYS A 119 -7.55 4.82 -0.02
N TRP A 120 -6.76 3.79 0.31
CA TRP A 120 -6.68 3.28 1.69
C TRP A 120 -6.17 4.33 2.69
N PHE A 121 -5.20 5.17 2.31
CA PHE A 121 -4.75 6.29 3.13
C PHE A 121 -5.81 7.40 3.25
N LEU A 122 -6.40 7.82 2.13
CA LEU A 122 -7.35 8.94 2.11
C LEU A 122 -8.66 8.63 2.86
N ASP A 123 -9.04 7.36 2.84
CA ASP A 123 -10.12 6.77 3.61
C ASP A 123 -10.00 6.97 5.14
N CYS A 124 -8.79 7.26 5.63
CA CYS A 124 -8.46 7.39 7.05
C CYS A 124 -8.30 8.83 7.55
N VAL A 125 -8.31 9.80 6.64
CA VAL A 125 -8.12 11.22 6.96
C VAL A 125 -9.39 12.02 6.76
N SER A 126 -10.56 11.37 6.70
CA SER A 126 -11.87 12.02 6.55
C SER A 126 -12.17 13.07 7.64
N SER A 127 -11.52 13.01 8.80
CA SER A 127 -11.62 14.06 9.83
C SER A 127 -10.88 15.35 9.47
N ARG A 128 -9.90 15.28 8.58
CA ARG A 128 -9.10 16.43 8.09
C ARG A 128 -9.56 16.92 6.71
N TYR A 129 -10.29 16.08 5.98
CA TYR A 129 -10.79 16.42 4.67
C TYR A 129 -12.31 16.26 4.61
N GLU A 130 -13.00 17.37 4.37
CA GLU A 130 -14.43 17.35 4.11
C GLU A 130 -14.68 16.77 2.72
N ASP A 131 -15.62 15.83 2.62
CA ASP A 131 -16.04 15.21 1.36
C ASP A 131 -14.92 14.57 0.53
N MET A 132 -13.84 14.08 1.16
CA MET A 132 -12.79 13.37 0.44
C MET A 132 -13.32 12.10 -0.20
N ARG A 133 -13.20 12.01 -1.53
CA ARG A 133 -13.54 10.84 -2.33
C ARG A 133 -12.32 10.38 -3.10
N CYS A 134 -12.04 9.08 -3.02
CA CYS A 134 -10.99 8.45 -3.80
C CYS A 134 -11.57 7.37 -4.72
N SER A 135 -11.18 7.39 -5.98
CA SER A 135 -11.53 6.39 -6.97
C SER A 135 -10.29 5.61 -7.39
N LYS A 136 -10.22 4.33 -6.98
CA LYS A 136 -9.18 3.40 -7.45
C LYS A 136 -9.20 3.31 -8.97
N GLU A 137 -10.40 3.24 -9.56
CA GLU A 137 -10.66 3.09 -10.99
C GLU A 137 -10.16 4.26 -11.85
N LEU A 138 -10.45 5.48 -11.40
CA LEU A 138 -10.01 6.70 -12.07
C LEU A 138 -8.57 7.08 -11.66
N ALA A 139 -8.03 6.43 -10.63
CA ALA A 139 -6.72 6.71 -10.08
C ALA A 139 -6.60 8.20 -9.70
N TYR A 140 -7.62 8.67 -8.98
CA TYR A 140 -7.90 10.07 -8.72
C TYR A 140 -8.62 10.22 -7.38
N ALA A 141 -8.25 11.24 -6.62
CA ALA A 141 -8.96 11.65 -5.43
C ALA A 141 -9.25 13.15 -5.44
N TRP A 142 -10.32 13.53 -4.79
CA TRP A 142 -10.69 14.93 -4.62
C TRP A 142 -11.49 15.14 -3.33
N GLY A 143 -11.38 16.33 -2.75
CA GLY A 143 -12.10 16.71 -1.53
C GLY A 143 -11.75 18.13 -1.13
N ASN A 144 -12.21 18.55 0.03
CA ASN A 144 -11.86 19.83 0.61
C ASN A 144 -10.94 19.62 1.82
N MET A 145 -9.93 20.46 1.97
CA MET A 145 -9.11 20.56 3.16
C MET A 145 -9.30 21.98 3.69
N GLU A 146 -10.11 22.14 4.73
CA GLU A 146 -10.63 23.45 5.14
C GLU A 146 -11.31 24.14 3.92
N GLU A 147 -10.87 25.34 3.54
CA GLU A 147 -11.40 26.08 2.39
C GLU A 147 -10.77 25.67 1.04
N ILE A 148 -9.72 24.84 1.05
CA ILE A 148 -8.95 24.46 -0.15
C ILE A 148 -9.58 23.26 -0.84
N LYS A 149 -9.89 23.40 -2.13
CA LYS A 149 -10.27 22.25 -2.98
C LYS A 149 -9.02 21.53 -3.43
N VAL A 150 -8.91 20.26 -3.09
CA VAL A 150 -7.74 19.42 -3.37
C VAL A 150 -8.11 18.37 -4.41
N HIS A 151 -7.21 18.16 -5.38
CA HIS A 151 -7.27 17.05 -6.33
C HIS A 151 -5.92 16.34 -6.39
N ILE A 152 -5.91 15.03 -6.18
CA ILE A 152 -4.70 14.20 -6.20
C ILE A 152 -4.78 13.24 -7.40
N LEU A 153 -3.77 13.26 -8.24
CA LEU A 153 -3.69 12.45 -9.46
C LEU A 153 -2.62 11.35 -9.31
N ARG A 154 -2.83 10.21 -9.98
CA ARG A 154 -1.89 9.06 -9.98
C ARG A 154 -0.45 9.37 -10.38
N ASP A 155 -0.23 10.45 -11.12
CA ASP A 155 1.10 10.86 -11.59
C ASP A 155 1.84 11.76 -10.59
N GLY A 156 1.30 11.86 -9.37
CA GLY A 156 1.85 12.62 -8.25
C GLY A 156 1.37 14.06 -8.20
N ARG A 157 0.65 14.57 -9.21
CA ARG A 157 0.17 15.95 -9.19
C ARG A 157 -0.90 16.14 -8.12
N VAL A 158 -0.75 17.22 -7.36
CA VAL A 158 -1.69 17.72 -6.37
C VAL A 158 -2.10 19.13 -6.79
N ARG A 159 -3.36 19.30 -7.17
CA ARG A 159 -3.93 20.59 -7.54
C ARG A 159 -4.74 21.13 -6.39
N MET A 160 -4.40 22.33 -5.95
CA MET A 160 -5.09 23.05 -4.89
C MET A 160 -5.71 24.31 -5.48
N ARG A 161 -6.95 24.59 -5.08
CA ARG A 161 -7.63 25.85 -5.40
C ARG A 161 -8.09 26.49 -4.11
N ARG A 162 -8.19 27.82 -4.11
CA ARG A 162 -8.64 28.63 -2.98
C ARG A 162 -7.66 28.67 -1.79
N ALA A 163 -6.36 28.48 -2.05
CA ALA A 163 -5.36 28.66 -1.00
C ALA A 163 -5.18 30.16 -0.70
N ARG A 164 -4.97 30.52 0.57
CA ARG A 164 -4.81 31.92 1.04
C ARG A 164 -3.44 32.54 0.72
N GLY A 165 -2.61 31.84 -0.05
CA GLY A 165 -1.24 32.23 -0.37
C GLY A 165 -0.37 31.01 -0.66
N ALA A 166 0.88 31.28 -1.06
CA ALA A 166 1.84 30.23 -1.39
C ALA A 166 2.23 29.39 -0.16
N ASP A 167 2.42 30.02 1.00
CA ASP A 167 2.78 29.30 2.23
C ASP A 167 1.67 28.38 2.72
N HIS A 168 0.42 28.86 2.67
CA HIS A 168 -0.74 28.03 3.00
C HIS A 168 -0.84 26.82 2.06
N ALA A 169 -0.70 27.03 0.73
CA ALA A 169 -0.69 25.92 -0.22
C ALA A 169 0.44 24.92 0.07
N LEU A 170 1.65 25.41 0.35
CA LEU A 170 2.81 24.57 0.67
C LEU A 170 2.60 23.75 1.95
N ASP A 171 2.04 24.35 3.00
CA ASP A 171 1.77 23.66 4.26
C ASP A 171 0.67 22.60 4.12
N SER A 172 -0.40 22.89 3.37
CA SER A 172 -1.41 21.88 3.01
C SER A 172 -0.80 20.75 2.19
N PHE A 173 0.08 21.06 1.24
CA PHE A 173 0.76 20.04 0.44
C PHE A 173 1.65 19.13 1.26
N LYS A 174 2.42 19.67 2.23
CA LYS A 174 3.23 18.83 3.15
C LYS A 174 2.37 17.80 3.88
N ILE A 175 1.18 18.19 4.32
CA ILE A 175 0.23 17.30 5.00
C ILE A 175 -0.29 16.23 4.04
N ILE A 176 -0.70 16.63 2.82
CA ILE A 176 -1.16 15.71 1.77
C ILE A 176 -0.06 14.71 1.42
N GLU A 177 1.16 15.19 1.15
CA GLU A 177 2.30 14.36 0.77
C GLU A 177 2.60 13.32 1.85
N ARG A 178 2.71 13.72 3.12
CA ARG A 178 2.87 12.78 4.24
C ARG A 178 1.78 11.73 4.28
N THR A 179 0.53 12.17 4.14
CA THR A 179 -0.64 11.28 4.20
C THR A 179 -0.54 10.16 3.17
N VAL A 180 -0.11 10.47 1.95
CA VAL A 180 -0.15 9.53 0.81
C VAL A 180 1.21 8.92 0.47
N MET A 181 2.27 9.24 1.22
CA MET A 181 3.65 8.86 0.89
C MET A 181 3.85 7.34 0.77
N GLY A 182 3.14 6.56 1.59
CA GLY A 182 3.18 5.09 1.53
C GLY A 182 2.68 4.52 0.19
N ALA A 183 1.90 5.27 -0.58
CA ALA A 183 1.37 4.84 -1.88
C ALA A 183 2.37 5.02 -3.03
N ILE A 184 3.54 5.63 -2.81
CA ILE A 184 4.49 5.92 -3.89
C ILE A 184 5.10 4.62 -4.42
N ILE A 185 5.19 4.48 -5.75
CA ILE A 185 5.68 3.28 -6.44
C ILE A 185 7.17 3.42 -6.80
N CYS A 186 8.00 2.43 -6.47
CA CYS A 186 9.38 2.34 -6.93
C CYS A 186 9.44 2.17 -8.44
N ASN A 187 10.24 3.01 -9.10
CA ASN A 187 10.51 2.88 -10.53
C ASN A 187 11.34 1.64 -10.87
N CYS A 188 12.09 1.13 -9.90
CA CYS A 188 12.96 -0.04 -10.02
C CYS A 188 12.18 -1.35 -10.18
N CYS A 189 11.21 -1.60 -9.29
CA CYS A 189 10.59 -2.92 -9.10
C CYS A 189 9.05 -2.90 -9.12
N GLY A 190 8.44 -1.72 -9.25
CA GLY A 190 6.98 -1.57 -9.29
C GLY A 190 6.28 -1.78 -7.95
N GLN A 191 7.03 -2.02 -6.87
CA GLN A 191 6.49 -2.14 -5.50
C GLN A 191 6.20 -0.76 -4.92
N ASP A 192 5.19 -0.67 -4.05
CA ASP A 192 4.92 0.55 -3.27
C ASP A 192 5.90 0.74 -2.10
N LEU A 193 5.94 1.94 -1.54
CA LEU A 193 6.85 2.30 -0.45
C LEU A 193 6.65 1.42 0.78
N LEU A 194 5.41 1.08 1.15
CA LEU A 194 5.16 0.21 2.31
C LEU A 194 5.76 -1.19 2.09
N SER A 195 5.58 -1.75 0.90
CA SER A 195 6.17 -3.03 0.52
C SER A 195 7.71 -3.02 0.56
N VAL A 196 8.34 -1.93 0.12
CA VAL A 196 9.80 -1.76 0.20
C VAL A 196 10.26 -1.64 1.65
N LEU A 197 9.59 -0.82 2.46
CA LEU A 197 9.91 -0.60 3.88
C LEU A 197 9.65 -1.83 4.76
N ALA A 198 8.76 -2.72 4.34
CA ALA A 198 8.55 -4.01 5.01
C ALA A 198 9.70 -5.01 4.75
N GLY A 199 10.64 -4.70 3.85
CA GLY A 199 11.76 -5.59 3.52
C GLY A 199 11.32 -6.88 2.81
N LEU A 200 10.19 -6.81 2.08
CA LEU A 200 9.64 -7.95 1.34
C LEU A 200 10.10 -8.00 -0.12
N VAL A 201 10.87 -7.00 -0.54
CA VAL A 201 11.46 -6.90 -1.86
C VAL A 201 12.91 -7.35 -1.75
N LYS A 202 13.40 -8.14 -2.71
CA LYS A 202 14.81 -8.55 -2.71
C LYS A 202 15.70 -7.31 -2.75
N SER A 203 16.68 -7.25 -1.85
CA SER A 203 17.70 -6.20 -1.74
C SER A 203 18.71 -6.26 -2.89
N THR A 204 18.25 -6.47 -4.13
CA THR A 204 19.14 -6.60 -5.29
C THR A 204 19.78 -5.28 -5.68
N GLU A 205 19.31 -4.15 -5.12
CA GLU A 205 19.91 -2.83 -5.33
C GLU A 205 19.84 -2.03 -4.03
N GLU A 206 20.94 -1.37 -3.65
CA GLU A 206 20.99 -0.34 -2.59
C GLU A 206 20.13 0.91 -2.91
N TYR A 207 19.36 0.90 -4.00
CA TYR A 207 18.84 2.10 -4.67
C TYR A 207 17.36 2.01 -5.09
N HIS A 208 16.49 1.42 -4.25
CA HIS A 208 15.06 1.58 -4.45
C HIS A 208 14.72 3.09 -4.58
N THR A 209 14.30 3.54 -5.78
CA THR A 209 14.07 4.97 -6.05
C THR A 209 13.08 5.58 -5.07
N VAL A 210 12.12 4.79 -4.61
CA VAL A 210 11.10 5.22 -3.65
C VAL A 210 11.68 5.65 -2.31
N LEU A 211 12.89 5.23 -1.94
CA LEU A 211 13.59 5.70 -0.73
C LEU A 211 14.13 7.14 -0.87
N ARG A 212 14.10 7.70 -2.08
CA ARG A 212 14.35 9.12 -2.39
C ARG A 212 13.07 9.86 -2.78
N ALA A 213 11.91 9.23 -2.58
CA ALA A 213 10.62 9.83 -2.93
C ALA A 213 10.26 10.99 -1.99
N GLY A 214 9.30 11.79 -2.45
CA GLY A 214 8.87 13.01 -1.78
C GLY A 214 9.45 14.25 -2.44
N SER A 215 8.92 15.39 -2.01
CA SER A 215 9.20 16.72 -2.56
C SER A 215 9.45 17.70 -1.43
N THR A 216 8.66 17.56 -0.35
CA THR A 216 8.81 18.30 0.91
C THR A 216 9.08 17.37 2.10
N VAL A 217 8.83 16.08 1.95
CA VAL A 217 9.12 15.03 2.94
C VAL A 217 10.33 14.23 2.47
N PHE A 218 11.25 13.95 3.40
CA PHE A 218 12.44 13.15 3.15
C PHE A 218 12.43 11.92 4.05
N LEU A 219 12.71 10.76 3.45
CA LEU A 219 12.86 9.52 4.21
C LEU A 219 14.26 9.46 4.82
N ASN A 220 14.35 9.45 6.14
CA ASN A 220 15.60 9.13 6.81
C ASN A 220 15.94 7.67 6.57
N ARG A 221 17.06 7.41 5.88
CA ARG A 221 17.53 6.06 5.51
C ARG A 221 18.01 5.26 6.71
N GLU A 222 18.54 5.92 7.74
CA GLU A 222 18.95 5.27 8.98
C GLU A 222 17.76 4.60 9.66
N PHE A 223 16.57 5.16 9.49
CA PHE A 223 15.33 4.59 10.03
C PHE A 223 14.70 3.49 9.17
N VAL A 224 15.24 3.20 7.98
CA VAL A 224 14.77 2.08 7.15
C VAL A 224 15.04 0.73 7.83
N GLN A 225 16.01 0.66 8.75
CA GLN A 225 16.30 -0.52 9.58
C GLN A 225 15.91 -0.34 11.07
N TRP A 226 15.38 0.81 11.47
CA TRP A 226 14.85 1.06 12.83
C TRP A 226 13.89 0.00 13.37
N ILE A 227 14.00 -0.32 14.65
CA ILE A 227 13.02 -1.18 15.33
C ILE A 227 12.74 -0.66 16.75
N PRO A 228 11.52 -0.88 17.28
CA PRO A 228 11.14 -0.38 18.59
C PRO A 228 12.07 -0.81 19.74
N SER A 229 12.58 -2.05 19.75
CA SER A 229 13.35 -2.56 20.91
C SER A 229 14.77 -1.99 21.00
N ASN A 230 15.37 -1.53 19.89
CA ASN A 230 16.74 -0.98 19.92
C ASN A 230 16.77 0.52 20.20
N GLN A 231 15.69 1.23 19.90
CA GLN A 231 15.65 2.69 19.93
C GLN A 231 14.20 3.12 20.14
N ILE A 232 13.67 3.11 21.37
CA ILE A 232 12.44 3.86 21.65
C ILE A 232 12.87 5.33 21.64
N PRO A 233 12.52 6.13 20.61
CA PRO A 233 12.68 7.57 20.75
C PRO A 233 11.76 7.95 21.91
N ASP A 234 12.20 8.80 22.83
CA ASP A 234 11.36 9.34 23.90
C ASP A 234 10.33 10.34 23.32
N ILE A 235 9.56 9.85 22.35
CA ILE A 235 8.62 10.56 21.50
C ILE A 235 7.31 9.81 21.65
N LYS A 236 6.45 10.33 22.53
CA LYS A 236 5.15 9.74 22.89
C LYS A 236 4.34 9.24 21.69
N PRO A 237 4.22 9.96 20.55
CA PRO A 237 3.53 9.45 19.36
C PRO A 237 4.10 8.16 18.77
N VAL A 238 5.42 7.94 18.83
CA VAL A 238 6.05 6.70 18.32
C VAL A 238 5.70 5.52 19.23
N ALA A 239 5.72 5.72 20.55
CA ALA A 239 5.28 4.71 21.51
C ALA A 239 3.79 4.37 21.32
N GLU A 240 2.94 5.39 21.11
CA GLU A 240 1.52 5.19 20.84
C GLU A 240 1.27 4.42 19.54
N MET A 241 2.00 4.73 18.46
CA MET A 241 1.95 3.92 17.23
C MET A 241 2.34 2.47 17.50
N SER A 242 3.42 2.21 18.24
CA SER A 242 3.86 0.85 18.55
C SER A 242 2.79 0.07 19.31
N ASN A 243 2.11 0.71 20.28
CA ASN A 243 1.02 0.08 21.02
C ASN A 243 -0.16 -0.28 20.11
N LEU A 244 -0.54 0.62 19.18
CA LEU A 244 -1.60 0.34 18.21
C LEU A 244 -1.27 -0.85 17.30
N ILE A 245 0.01 -1.01 16.92
CA ILE A 245 0.48 -2.16 16.14
C ILE A 245 0.40 -3.45 16.96
N ASP A 246 0.78 -3.41 18.23
CA ASP A 246 0.72 -4.57 19.13
C ASP A 246 -0.74 -5.02 19.35
N GLU A 247 -1.66 -4.07 19.51
CA GLU A 247 -3.10 -4.34 19.58
C GLU A 247 -3.63 -4.98 18.28
N LEU A 248 -3.29 -4.42 17.11
CA LEU A 248 -3.65 -4.97 15.81
C LEU A 248 -3.17 -6.43 15.65
N TYR A 249 -1.93 -6.69 16.05
CA TYR A 249 -1.34 -8.02 15.99
C TYR A 249 -2.02 -9.01 16.96
N SER A 250 -2.33 -8.56 18.18
CA SER A 250 -3.06 -9.34 19.17
C SER A 250 -4.45 -9.73 18.66
N ASP A 251 -5.18 -8.78 18.08
CA ASP A 251 -6.49 -8.99 17.47
C ASP A 251 -6.42 -10.02 16.33
N MET A 252 -5.42 -9.90 15.44
CA MET A 252 -5.18 -10.87 14.36
C MET A 252 -4.88 -12.27 14.92
N THR A 253 -4.01 -12.38 15.92
CA THR A 253 -3.60 -13.66 16.52
C THR A 253 -4.78 -14.35 17.20
N LYS A 254 -5.63 -13.60 17.92
CA LYS A 254 -6.86 -14.12 18.50
C LYS A 254 -7.79 -14.71 17.45
N ARG A 255 -7.93 -14.05 16.28
CA ARG A 255 -8.72 -14.56 15.15
C ARG A 255 -8.13 -15.83 14.54
N VAL A 256 -6.81 -15.94 14.46
CA VAL A 256 -6.12 -17.19 14.06
C VAL A 256 -6.49 -18.32 15.02
N ASP A 257 -6.43 -18.08 16.32
CA ASP A 257 -6.73 -19.09 17.34
C ASP A 257 -8.21 -19.51 17.35
N GLN A 258 -9.12 -18.56 17.10
CA GLN A 258 -10.53 -18.85 16.88
C GLN A 258 -10.76 -19.72 15.63
N LEU A 259 -10.06 -19.44 14.53
CA LEU A 259 -10.17 -20.24 13.30
C LEU A 259 -9.64 -21.67 13.52
N ILE A 260 -8.52 -21.83 14.24
CA ILE A 260 -7.92 -23.14 14.56
C ILE A 260 -8.81 -23.96 15.50
N SER A 261 -9.48 -23.32 16.45
CA SER A 261 -10.38 -23.97 17.41
C SER A 261 -11.78 -24.26 16.86
N GLY A 262 -12.12 -23.73 15.68
CA GLY A 262 -13.46 -23.85 15.09
C GLY A 262 -14.50 -22.89 15.68
N ASN A 263 -14.09 -21.97 16.55
CA ASN A 263 -14.96 -20.98 17.20
C ASN A 263 -14.86 -19.60 16.52
N TYR A 264 -14.72 -19.57 15.19
CA TYR A 264 -14.59 -18.32 14.45
C TYR A 264 -15.94 -17.59 14.41
N SER A 265 -16.04 -16.45 15.08
CA SER A 265 -17.19 -15.57 14.97
C SER A 265 -16.92 -14.47 13.94
N ASN A 266 -17.86 -14.27 13.03
CA ASN A 266 -17.87 -13.14 12.09
C ASN A 266 -18.25 -11.82 12.77
N GLU A 267 -18.17 -11.73 14.10
CA GLU A 267 -18.48 -10.48 14.80
C GLU A 267 -17.57 -9.38 14.27
N ARG A 268 -18.22 -8.34 13.73
CA ARG A 268 -17.60 -7.20 13.03
C ARG A 268 -16.86 -6.28 14.00
N THR A 269 -15.96 -6.81 14.82
CA THR A 269 -14.95 -6.01 15.53
C THR A 269 -13.86 -5.60 14.54
N ASN A 270 -14.25 -4.91 13.46
CA ASN A 270 -13.37 -4.35 12.44
C ASN A 270 -12.79 -3.02 12.93
N GLU A 271 -12.13 -3.05 14.09
CA GLU A 271 -11.45 -1.87 14.62
C GLU A 271 -10.05 -1.67 14.03
N THR A 272 -9.59 -2.57 13.14
CA THR A 272 -8.27 -2.47 12.49
C THR A 272 -8.09 -1.12 11.81
N ARG A 273 -9.12 -0.70 11.06
CA ARG A 273 -9.13 0.56 10.34
C ARG A 273 -9.02 1.77 11.26
N SER A 274 -9.75 1.80 12.38
CA SER A 274 -9.69 2.91 13.34
C SER A 274 -8.26 3.10 13.87
N LYS A 275 -7.60 2.00 14.25
CA LYS A 275 -6.20 2.00 14.72
C LYS A 275 -5.24 2.50 13.63
N ILE A 276 -5.38 2.02 12.39
CA ILE A 276 -4.58 2.50 11.24
C ILE A 276 -4.76 4.01 11.00
N CYS A 277 -6.00 4.48 11.01
CA CYS A 277 -6.30 5.90 10.81
C CYS A 277 -5.68 6.78 11.90
N LYS A 278 -5.64 6.25 13.14
CA LYS A 278 -4.96 6.90 14.25
C LYS A 278 -3.44 6.97 14.03
N ILE A 279 -2.80 5.90 13.53
CA ILE A 279 -1.37 5.92 13.17
C ILE A 279 -1.09 6.99 12.09
N ILE A 280 -1.90 7.06 11.04
CA ILE A 280 -1.77 8.09 9.99
C ILE A 280 -1.91 9.49 10.60
N SER A 281 -2.88 9.67 11.51
CA SER A 281 -3.11 10.94 12.21
C SER A 281 -1.92 11.39 13.06
N LEU A 282 -1.24 10.45 13.72
CA LEU A 282 0.00 10.69 14.46
C LEU A 282 1.15 11.08 13.51
N MET A 283 1.29 10.40 12.37
CA MET A 283 2.35 10.68 11.39
C MET A 283 2.28 12.08 10.79
N VAL A 284 1.06 12.59 10.53
CA VAL A 284 0.88 13.92 9.92
C VAL A 284 0.99 15.07 10.93
N ASP A 285 1.18 14.77 12.22
CA ASP A 285 1.43 15.77 13.26
C ASP A 285 2.73 16.56 12.96
N PRO A 286 2.71 17.90 13.02
CA PRO A 286 3.92 18.71 12.83
C PRO A 286 5.09 18.38 13.75
N LEU A 287 4.84 17.80 14.93
CA LEU A 287 5.89 17.35 15.85
C LEU A 287 6.66 16.14 15.30
N MET A 288 6.07 15.38 14.38
CA MET A 288 6.67 14.16 13.82
C MET A 288 7.53 14.40 12.57
N ARG A 289 7.83 15.67 12.26
CA ARG A 289 8.77 16.04 11.18
C ARG A 289 10.13 15.35 11.38
N GLY A 290 10.62 14.68 10.34
CA GLY A 290 11.87 13.91 10.36
C GLY A 290 11.71 12.45 10.82
N ASN A 291 10.56 12.07 11.37
CA ASN A 291 10.26 10.72 11.84
C ASN A 291 9.32 9.96 10.88
N GLU A 292 9.04 10.50 9.70
CA GLU A 292 8.10 9.91 8.74
C GLU A 292 8.46 8.47 8.37
N THR A 293 9.75 8.14 8.22
CA THR A 293 10.19 6.76 7.95
C THR A 293 9.73 5.78 9.03
N ILE A 294 9.83 6.15 10.32
CA ILE A 294 9.43 5.29 11.45
C ILE A 294 7.94 4.99 11.37
N PHE A 295 7.12 6.03 11.13
CA PHE A 295 5.68 5.88 10.96
C PHE A 295 5.29 5.07 9.73
N LEU A 296 5.95 5.30 8.60
CA LEU A 296 5.70 4.54 7.38
C LEU A 296 6.06 3.05 7.54
N ARG A 297 7.07 2.72 8.35
CA ARG A 297 7.36 1.33 8.71
C ARG A 297 6.29 0.71 9.59
N GLY A 298 5.82 1.44 10.60
CA GLY A 298 4.69 1.01 11.42
C GLY A 298 3.41 0.80 10.60
N LEU A 299 3.14 1.72 9.67
CA LEU A 299 2.03 1.63 8.72
C LEU A 299 2.17 0.47 7.74
N ALA A 300 3.38 0.15 7.28
CA ALA A 300 3.61 -1.03 6.45
C ALA A 300 3.22 -2.31 7.19
N LEU A 301 3.64 -2.45 8.46
CA LEU A 301 3.23 -3.58 9.29
C LEU A 301 1.72 -3.61 9.53
N ALA A 302 1.11 -2.48 9.89
CA ALA A 302 -0.34 -2.37 10.08
C ALA A 302 -1.13 -2.73 8.80
N PHE A 303 -0.64 -2.32 7.62
CA PHE A 303 -1.20 -2.68 6.32
C PHE A 303 -1.19 -4.20 6.10
N PHE A 304 -0.07 -4.88 6.39
CA PHE A 304 0.01 -6.32 6.23
C PHE A 304 -0.80 -7.10 7.27
N ILE A 305 -0.96 -6.57 8.50
CA ILE A 305 -1.88 -7.14 9.50
C ILE A 305 -3.34 -7.01 9.04
N ASP A 306 -3.75 -5.85 8.55
CA ASP A 306 -5.11 -5.67 8.00
C ASP A 306 -5.34 -6.60 6.79
N ASN A 307 -4.33 -6.72 5.93
CA ASN A 307 -4.35 -7.66 4.82
C ASN A 307 -4.48 -9.12 5.31
N ALA A 308 -3.81 -9.52 6.40
CA ALA A 308 -3.96 -10.84 7.00
C ALA A 308 -5.37 -11.07 7.58
N VAL A 309 -5.95 -10.07 8.25
CA VAL A 309 -7.33 -10.14 8.79
C VAL A 309 -8.35 -10.35 7.67
N ILE A 310 -8.22 -9.64 6.55
CA ILE A 310 -9.04 -9.87 5.36
C ILE A 310 -8.86 -11.32 4.86
N GLY A 311 -7.61 -11.83 4.86
CA GLY A 311 -7.32 -13.22 4.50
C GLY A 311 -8.02 -14.25 5.41
N LEU A 312 -8.06 -14.00 6.73
CA LEU A 312 -8.76 -14.85 7.69
C LEU A 312 -10.27 -14.87 7.44
N ASN A 313 -10.87 -13.72 7.15
CA ASN A 313 -12.29 -13.63 6.80
C ASN A 313 -12.59 -14.43 5.53
N SER A 314 -11.73 -14.31 4.49
CA SER A 314 -11.88 -15.08 3.25
C SER A 314 -11.71 -16.59 3.46
N LEU A 315 -10.77 -17.02 4.32
CA LEU A 315 -10.60 -18.44 4.66
C LEU A 315 -11.84 -19.02 5.34
N HIS A 316 -12.38 -18.29 6.31
CA HIS A 316 -13.61 -18.69 7.00
C HIS A 316 -14.79 -18.79 6.02
N GLN A 317 -14.93 -17.83 5.11
CA GLN A 317 -15.94 -17.86 4.05
C GLN A 317 -15.77 -19.08 3.14
N LEU A 318 -14.57 -19.30 2.60
CA LEU A 318 -14.29 -20.45 1.73
C LEU A 318 -14.62 -21.79 2.40
N SER A 319 -14.33 -21.92 3.69
CA SER A 319 -14.66 -23.14 4.41
C SER A 319 -16.15 -23.28 4.72
N THR A 320 -16.84 -22.19 5.06
CA THR A 320 -18.28 -22.20 5.35
C THR A 320 -19.10 -22.52 4.11
N GLU A 321 -18.65 -22.05 2.95
CA GLU A 321 -19.25 -22.35 1.64
C GLU A 321 -18.87 -23.75 1.11
N GLY A 322 -18.07 -24.53 1.86
CA GLY A 322 -17.64 -25.87 1.45
C GLY A 322 -16.68 -25.88 0.27
N GLN A 323 -16.09 -24.74 -0.10
CA GLN A 323 -15.09 -24.66 -1.18
C GLN A 323 -13.76 -25.31 -0.76
N VAL A 324 -13.44 -25.31 0.53
CA VAL A 324 -12.26 -25.95 1.11
C VAL A 324 -12.64 -26.70 2.39
N ASP A 325 -12.00 -27.84 2.62
CA ASP A 325 -12.20 -28.63 3.84
C ASP A 325 -11.70 -27.86 5.08
N GLN A 326 -12.53 -27.77 6.12
CA GLN A 326 -12.19 -27.05 7.35
C GLN A 326 -10.98 -27.67 8.06
N LYS A 327 -10.78 -28.99 8.02
CA LYS A 327 -9.60 -29.63 8.64
C LYS A 327 -8.33 -29.24 7.89
N TYR A 328 -8.41 -29.11 6.56
CA TYR A 328 -7.32 -28.60 5.75
C TYR A 328 -6.98 -27.14 6.10
N VAL A 329 -7.97 -26.26 6.24
CA VAL A 329 -7.74 -24.86 6.69
C VAL A 329 -7.08 -24.81 8.06
N VAL A 330 -7.59 -25.58 9.03
CA VAL A 330 -6.99 -25.67 10.38
C VAL A 330 -5.55 -26.18 10.32
N LYS A 331 -5.26 -27.18 9.48
CA LYS A 331 -3.90 -27.68 9.25
C LYS A 331 -2.99 -26.56 8.72
N LEU A 332 -3.38 -25.88 7.65
CA LEU A 332 -2.61 -24.78 7.08
C LEU A 332 -2.37 -23.65 8.08
N MET A 333 -3.37 -23.29 8.89
CA MET A 333 -3.24 -22.23 9.88
C MET A 333 -2.26 -22.57 11.01
N ARG A 334 -2.22 -23.83 11.46
CA ARG A 334 -1.22 -24.29 12.45
C ARG A 334 0.20 -24.16 11.89
N ILE A 335 0.39 -24.57 10.64
CA ILE A 335 1.69 -24.48 9.94
C ILE A 335 2.08 -23.00 9.76
N THR A 336 1.13 -22.17 9.33
CA THR A 336 1.31 -20.72 9.17
C THR A 336 1.71 -20.04 10.47
N LYS A 337 1.07 -20.38 11.59
CA LYS A 337 1.39 -19.84 12.93
C LYS A 337 2.80 -20.22 13.39
N ASN A 338 3.28 -21.40 12.98
CA ASN A 338 4.63 -21.88 13.27
C ASN A 338 5.69 -21.41 12.26
N LEU A 339 5.30 -20.59 11.28
CA LEU A 339 6.16 -20.06 10.20
C LEU A 339 6.78 -21.13 9.29
N ASP A 340 6.15 -22.29 9.18
CA ASP A 340 6.70 -23.48 8.48
C ASP A 340 6.08 -23.70 7.09
N MET A 341 5.85 -22.62 6.35
CA MET A 341 5.14 -22.69 5.05
C MET A 341 6.06 -23.09 3.87
N GLN A 342 7.36 -23.31 4.11
CA GLN A 342 8.35 -23.53 3.05
C GLN A 342 8.19 -24.88 2.33
N GLU A 343 7.55 -25.86 2.97
CA GLU A 343 7.37 -27.20 2.39
C GLU A 343 6.30 -27.25 1.29
N TYR A 344 5.46 -26.23 1.18
CA TYR A 344 4.33 -26.21 0.26
C TYR A 344 4.69 -25.62 -1.10
N LYS A 345 4.50 -26.43 -2.15
CA LYS A 345 4.65 -26.00 -3.54
C LYS A 345 3.27 -25.68 -4.13
N PRO A 346 3.01 -24.43 -4.55
CA PRO A 346 1.73 -24.06 -5.16
C PRO A 346 1.34 -24.94 -6.35
N ASP A 347 2.33 -25.41 -7.13
CA ASP A 347 2.11 -26.18 -8.35
C ASP A 347 1.55 -27.60 -8.12
N THR A 348 1.57 -28.10 -6.87
CA THR A 348 1.02 -29.42 -6.53
C THR A 348 -0.39 -29.36 -5.95
N MET A 349 -0.93 -28.16 -5.77
CA MET A 349 -2.23 -27.95 -5.12
C MET A 349 -3.37 -27.93 -6.15
N ASN A 350 -4.54 -28.42 -5.75
CA ASN A 350 -5.75 -28.19 -6.53
C ASN A 350 -6.25 -26.72 -6.37
N GLY A 351 -7.28 -26.36 -7.14
CA GLY A 351 -7.77 -24.99 -7.19
C GLY A 351 -8.32 -24.42 -5.88
N SER A 352 -8.92 -25.24 -5.01
CA SER A 352 -9.41 -24.77 -3.71
C SER A 352 -8.30 -24.71 -2.67
N GLU A 353 -7.39 -25.68 -2.69
CA GLU A 353 -6.22 -25.73 -1.82
C GLU A 353 -5.32 -24.51 -2.01
N ILE A 354 -5.03 -24.13 -3.26
CA ILE A 354 -4.14 -23.00 -3.54
C ILE A 354 -4.73 -21.66 -3.10
N LEU A 355 -6.06 -21.50 -3.16
CA LEU A 355 -6.73 -20.29 -2.67
C LEU A 355 -6.64 -20.19 -1.15
N ALA A 356 -6.90 -21.29 -0.44
CA ALA A 356 -6.72 -21.33 1.00
C ALA A 356 -5.25 -21.05 1.37
N PHE A 357 -4.30 -21.68 0.68
CA PHE A 357 -2.88 -21.43 0.86
C PHE A 357 -2.50 -19.96 0.62
N ALA A 358 -3.05 -19.33 -0.43
CA ALA A 358 -2.82 -17.93 -0.74
C ALA A 358 -3.27 -16.98 0.39
N HIS A 359 -4.43 -17.27 1.01
CA HIS A 359 -4.89 -16.49 2.16
C HIS A 359 -4.07 -16.78 3.43
N CYS A 360 -3.67 -18.03 3.68
CA CYS A 360 -2.75 -18.37 4.77
C CYS A 360 -1.39 -17.65 4.62
N ASN A 361 -0.88 -17.52 3.38
CA ASN A 361 0.39 -16.83 3.14
C ASN A 361 0.34 -15.33 3.50
N ARG A 362 -0.84 -14.68 3.42
CA ARG A 362 -1.02 -13.30 3.92
C ARG A 362 -0.80 -13.24 5.43
N VAL A 363 -1.37 -14.19 6.16
CA VAL A 363 -1.24 -14.29 7.62
C VAL A 363 0.18 -14.63 8.04
N GLY A 364 0.81 -15.60 7.38
CA GLY A 364 2.21 -15.97 7.63
C GLY A 364 3.15 -14.78 7.44
N ARG A 365 2.91 -13.95 6.41
CA ARG A 365 3.69 -12.73 6.19
C ARG A 365 3.52 -11.71 7.31
N ALA A 366 2.30 -11.50 7.80
CA ALA A 366 2.07 -10.60 8.93
C ALA A 366 2.79 -11.07 10.20
N PHE A 367 2.78 -12.38 10.48
CA PHE A 367 3.56 -12.96 11.59
C PHE A 367 5.07 -12.70 11.41
N GLN A 368 5.63 -12.98 10.23
CA GLN A 368 7.06 -12.77 9.96
C GLN A 368 7.46 -11.31 10.10
N LEU A 369 6.64 -10.37 9.62
CA LEU A 369 6.92 -8.94 9.72
C LEU A 369 6.84 -8.45 11.16
N TYR A 370 5.85 -8.91 11.93
CA TYR A 370 5.74 -8.54 13.35
C TYR A 370 6.89 -9.11 14.18
N ASP A 371 7.35 -10.34 13.89
CA ASP A 371 8.51 -10.91 14.56
C ASP A 371 9.78 -10.07 14.29
N LYS A 372 10.01 -9.69 13.02
CA LYS A 372 11.08 -8.76 12.64
C LYS A 372 10.95 -7.39 13.32
N TRP A 373 9.73 -6.92 13.51
CA TRP A 373 9.45 -5.67 14.23
C TRP A 373 9.82 -5.76 15.71
N LYS A 374 9.72 -6.94 16.34
CA LYS A 374 10.03 -7.12 17.77
C LYS A 374 11.47 -7.57 18.07
N ARG A 375 12.17 -8.21 17.13
CA ARG A 375 13.37 -9.01 17.45
C ARG A 375 14.70 -8.60 16.77
N ASN A 376 14.77 -7.57 15.93
CA ASN A 376 15.98 -7.26 15.14
C ASN A 376 16.92 -6.19 15.71
#